data_AF-A0A0M9FZZ0-F1
#
_entry.id   AF-A0A0M9FZZ0-F1
#
_cell.length_a   1.000
_cell.length_b   1.000
_cell.length_c   1.000
_cell.angle_alpha   90.00
_cell.angle_beta   90.00
_cell.angle_gamma   90.00
#
_symmetry.space_group_name_H-M   'P 1'
#
loop_
_entity.id
_entity.type
_entity.pdbx_description
1 polymer ?
#
loop_
_entity_poly.entity_id
_entity_poly.type
_entity_poly.pdbx_seq_one_letter_code
_entity_poly.pdbx_strand_id
1 'polypeptide(L)'
;MFDGMLSRMDAVNRSLEAFRASPVVPTLLLSSQTPPPVAKPEQMVNFFVATFDPFVFSYCVFDAALILHEARQLGADDLLASPTSLLCPPRMLVRSPSSGNRFGPERLAQLAEVLDALLHEHEASPRSLTYAAQQQQVSCPQLVPFLRGVCLSAEVKHPLTPQVAYVLAELQTNGFASPYLYLDGTYEQRHRLLALLLLSSAEEFGSTVVLYTALELMTQQHEAANAYTVSRAVCRALAKEDKRNLDWALKTRGKPRHDLSARRGWTHNIR
;
A
#
# COMPACT_ATOMS: atom_id res chain seq x y z
N MET A 1 24.02 42.83 7.62
CA MET A 1 23.21 41.77 8.26
C MET A 1 21.93 41.43 7.49
N PHE A 2 21.36 42.33 6.68
CA PHE A 2 20.12 42.08 5.92
C PHE A 2 20.29 41.29 4.61
N ASP A 3 21.45 41.36 3.94
CA ASP A 3 21.68 40.62 2.68
C ASP A 3 21.67 39.09 2.81
N GLY A 4 22.06 38.55 3.97
CA GLY A 4 22.06 37.12 4.22
C GLY A 4 20.68 36.51 4.43
N MET A 5 19.67 37.33 4.80
CA MET A 5 18.29 36.87 4.98
C MET A 5 17.53 36.81 3.66
N LEU A 6 17.71 37.80 2.78
CA LEU A 6 17.13 37.80 1.42
C LEU A 6 17.67 36.63 0.59
N SER A 7 18.98 36.37 0.64
CA SER A 7 19.58 35.22 -0.05
C SER A 7 19.07 33.87 0.46
N ARG A 8 18.67 33.76 1.74
CA ARG A 8 18.09 32.54 2.31
C ARG A 8 16.61 32.40 1.96
N MET A 9 15.84 33.49 1.92
CA MET A 9 14.45 33.47 1.45
C MET A 9 14.36 33.14 -0.04
N ASP A 10 15.29 33.63 -0.86
CA ASP A 10 15.37 33.29 -2.29
C ASP A 10 15.82 31.85 -2.54
N ALA A 11 16.62 31.28 -1.64
CA ALA A 11 16.97 29.86 -1.70
C ALA A 11 15.80 28.97 -1.29
N VAL A 12 15.03 29.37 -0.27
CA VAL A 12 13.81 28.65 0.15
C VAL A 12 12.71 28.75 -0.91
N ASN A 13 12.51 29.92 -1.51
CA ASN A 13 11.56 30.11 -2.60
C ASN A 13 11.97 29.33 -3.86
N ARG A 14 13.26 29.29 -4.21
CA ARG A 14 13.75 28.45 -5.31
C ARG A 14 13.65 26.95 -5.02
N SER A 15 13.83 26.52 -3.78
CA SER A 15 13.56 25.14 -3.37
C SER A 15 12.06 24.81 -3.42
N LEU A 16 11.18 25.75 -3.07
CA LEU A 16 9.72 25.61 -3.21
C LEU A 16 9.27 25.59 -4.67
N GLU A 17 9.89 26.38 -5.54
CA GLU A 17 9.65 26.38 -6.99
C GLU A 17 10.18 25.12 -7.66
N ALA A 18 11.34 24.61 -7.24
CA ALA A 18 11.84 23.29 -7.66
C ALA A 18 10.93 22.16 -7.17
N PHE A 19 10.29 22.30 -6.00
CA PHE A 19 9.25 21.38 -5.53
C PHE A 19 7.95 21.51 -6.33
N ARG A 20 7.61 22.70 -6.83
CA ARG A 20 6.45 22.94 -7.72
C ARG A 20 6.70 22.44 -9.15
N ALA A 21 7.95 22.39 -9.59
CA ALA A 21 8.38 21.74 -10.83
C ALA A 21 8.61 20.23 -10.67
N SER A 22 8.04 19.62 -9.61
CA SER A 22 8.11 18.17 -9.42
C SER A 22 7.52 17.45 -10.63
N PRO A 23 8.12 16.33 -11.06
CA PRO A 23 7.43 15.41 -11.96
C PRO A 23 6.05 15.11 -11.35
N VAL A 24 4.99 15.10 -12.17
CA VAL A 24 3.61 14.82 -11.71
C VAL A 24 3.67 13.63 -10.76
N VAL A 25 3.54 13.92 -9.48
CA VAL A 25 3.65 12.92 -8.44
C VAL A 25 2.38 12.11 -8.57
N PRO A 26 2.46 10.79 -8.81
CA PRO A 26 1.26 10.00 -9.00
C PRO A 26 0.51 10.02 -7.67
N THR A 27 -0.60 10.75 -7.60
CA THR A 27 -1.55 10.74 -6.49
C THR A 27 -2.85 10.10 -6.98
N LEU A 28 -3.70 9.66 -6.06
CA LEU A 28 -5.11 9.54 -6.38
C LEU A 28 -5.59 10.99 -6.53
N LEU A 29 -5.77 11.44 -7.77
CA LEU A 29 -6.07 12.83 -8.10
C LEU A 29 -7.28 13.30 -7.29
N LEU A 30 -7.31 14.55 -6.82
CA LEU A 30 -8.54 15.10 -6.25
C LEU A 30 -9.67 15.07 -7.29
N SER A 31 -10.93 15.03 -6.85
CA SER A 31 -12.10 14.87 -7.74
C SER A 31 -12.21 15.94 -8.84
N SER A 32 -11.65 17.13 -8.59
CA SER A 32 -11.56 18.24 -9.57
C SER A 32 -10.50 18.05 -10.64
N GLN A 33 -9.55 17.13 -10.42
CA GLN A 33 -8.42 16.81 -11.29
C GLN A 33 -8.56 15.41 -11.92
N THR A 34 -9.47 14.57 -11.41
CA THR A 34 -9.78 13.28 -12.02
C THR A 34 -10.56 13.44 -13.33
N PRO A 35 -10.29 12.58 -14.34
CA PRO A 35 -11.17 12.45 -15.50
C PRO A 35 -12.61 12.14 -15.08
N PRO A 36 -13.62 12.55 -15.86
CA PRO A 36 -15.03 12.33 -15.54
C PRO A 36 -15.32 10.89 -15.08
N PRO A 37 -16.25 10.71 -14.12
CA PRO A 37 -16.54 9.41 -13.56
C PRO A 37 -16.97 8.44 -14.67
N VAL A 38 -16.21 7.36 -14.84
CA VAL A 38 -16.52 6.32 -15.83
C VAL A 38 -17.52 5.28 -15.31
N ALA A 39 -17.82 5.31 -14.02
CA ALA A 39 -18.76 4.43 -13.33
C ALA A 39 -19.36 5.14 -12.11
N LYS A 40 -20.47 4.62 -11.58
CA LYS A 40 -21.06 5.11 -10.33
C LYS A 40 -20.15 4.78 -9.13
N PRO A 41 -20.15 5.59 -8.05
CA PRO A 41 -19.38 5.31 -6.83
C PRO A 41 -19.53 3.88 -6.32
N GLU A 42 -20.75 3.36 -6.26
CA GLU A 42 -21.03 1.98 -5.85
C GLU A 42 -20.32 0.93 -6.73
N GLN A 43 -20.30 1.13 -8.05
CA GLN A 43 -19.61 0.22 -8.97
C GLN A 43 -18.09 0.26 -8.77
N MET A 44 -17.55 1.45 -8.49
CA MET A 44 -16.13 1.63 -8.16
C MET A 44 -15.79 0.96 -6.83
N VAL A 45 -16.64 1.09 -5.81
CA VAL A 45 -16.49 0.38 -4.53
C VAL A 45 -16.43 -1.12 -4.76
N ASN A 46 -17.39 -1.68 -5.50
CA ASN A 46 -17.43 -3.11 -5.79
C ASN A 46 -16.16 -3.59 -6.52
N PHE A 47 -15.65 -2.80 -7.47
CA PHE A 47 -14.39 -3.10 -8.15
C PHE A 47 -13.20 -3.16 -7.19
N PHE A 48 -13.00 -2.13 -6.36
CA PHE A 48 -11.85 -2.07 -5.46
C PHE A 48 -11.92 -3.13 -4.37
N VAL A 49 -13.09 -3.38 -3.80
CA VAL A 49 -13.31 -4.48 -2.84
C VAL A 49 -13.02 -5.83 -3.50
N ALA A 50 -13.53 -6.08 -4.71
CA ALA A 50 -13.28 -7.33 -5.43
C ALA A 50 -11.82 -7.50 -5.88
N THR A 51 -11.06 -6.40 -5.98
CA THR A 51 -9.62 -6.44 -6.27
C THR A 51 -8.80 -6.90 -5.08
N PHE A 52 -9.34 -6.80 -3.86
CA PHE A 52 -8.65 -7.29 -2.67
C PHE A 52 -8.74 -8.82 -2.59
N ASP A 53 -7.58 -9.44 -2.78
CA ASP A 53 -7.34 -10.86 -2.54
C ASP A 53 -6.29 -10.98 -1.42
N PRO A 54 -6.60 -11.64 -0.28
CA PRO A 54 -5.67 -11.76 0.85
C PRO A 54 -4.36 -12.46 0.48
N PHE A 55 -4.41 -13.49 -0.36
CA PHE A 55 -3.21 -14.21 -0.81
C PHE A 55 -2.30 -13.27 -1.62
N VAL A 56 -2.86 -12.55 -2.60
CA VAL A 56 -2.11 -11.61 -3.43
C VAL A 56 -1.57 -10.45 -2.59
N PHE A 57 -2.38 -9.93 -1.67
CA PHE A 57 -1.98 -8.85 -0.77
C PHE A 57 -0.80 -9.26 0.11
N SER A 58 -0.89 -10.39 0.81
CA SER A 58 0.18 -10.92 1.65
C SER A 58 1.45 -11.17 0.86
N TYR A 59 1.34 -11.75 -0.34
CA TYR A 59 2.49 -11.98 -1.22
C TYR A 59 3.19 -10.68 -1.65
N CYS A 60 2.45 -9.57 -1.73
CA CYS A 60 2.99 -8.25 -2.04
C CYS A 60 3.61 -7.56 -0.82
N VAL A 61 3.01 -7.71 0.36
CA VAL A 61 3.40 -6.99 1.58
C VAL A 61 4.60 -7.64 2.29
N PHE A 62 4.72 -8.97 2.22
CA PHE A 62 5.82 -9.71 2.83
C PHE A 62 6.94 -9.97 1.83
N ASP A 63 8.18 -9.75 2.26
CA ASP A 63 9.34 -10.07 1.45
C ASP A 63 9.57 -11.59 1.38
N ALA A 64 10.28 -12.05 0.35
CA ALA A 64 10.51 -13.48 0.16
C ALA A 64 11.30 -14.11 1.32
N ALA A 65 12.16 -13.35 2.01
CA ALA A 65 12.94 -13.88 3.12
C ALA A 65 12.06 -14.23 4.32
N LEU A 66 11.05 -13.40 4.62
CA LEU A 66 10.05 -13.64 5.65
C LEU A 66 9.15 -14.81 5.28
N ILE A 67 8.64 -14.86 4.04
CA ILE A 67 7.83 -15.98 3.53
C ILE A 67 8.59 -17.31 3.69
N LEU A 68 9.86 -17.36 3.27
CA LEU A 68 10.69 -18.56 3.38
C LEU A 68 11.12 -18.87 4.82
N HIS A 69 11.14 -17.88 5.71
CA HIS A 69 11.36 -18.14 7.13
C HIS A 69 10.16 -18.84 7.74
N GLU A 70 8.96 -18.32 7.50
CA GLU A 70 7.72 -18.88 8.02
C GLU A 70 7.42 -20.26 7.44
N ALA A 71 7.69 -20.46 6.15
CA ALA A 71 7.64 -21.78 5.52
C ALA A 71 8.49 -22.84 6.26
N ARG A 72 9.65 -22.46 6.82
CA ARG A 72 10.46 -23.38 7.63
C ARG A 72 9.83 -23.67 8.98
N GLN A 73 9.17 -22.69 9.60
CA GLN A 73 8.48 -22.90 10.88
C GLN A 73 7.29 -23.86 10.71
N LEU A 74 6.58 -23.74 9.60
CA LEU A 74 5.41 -24.56 9.29
C LEU A 74 5.73 -25.91 8.63
N GLY A 75 7.01 -26.20 8.31
CA GLY A 75 7.40 -27.46 7.66
C GLY A 75 6.90 -27.58 6.22
N ALA A 76 6.84 -26.48 5.47
CA ALA A 76 6.40 -26.45 4.08
C ALA A 76 7.50 -26.97 3.13
N ASP A 77 7.75 -28.27 3.16
CA ASP A 77 8.90 -28.90 2.49
C ASP A 77 8.87 -28.75 0.96
N ASP A 78 7.71 -28.84 0.30
CA ASP A 78 7.62 -28.69 -1.17
C ASP A 78 7.96 -27.26 -1.60
N LEU A 79 7.57 -26.27 -0.80
CA LEU A 79 7.88 -24.87 -1.00
C LEU A 79 9.38 -24.60 -0.80
N LEU A 80 10.00 -25.24 0.20
CA LEU A 80 11.42 -25.12 0.51
C LEU A 80 12.34 -25.89 -0.43
N ALA A 81 11.84 -26.95 -1.08
CA ALA A 81 12.58 -27.73 -2.06
C ALA A 81 12.96 -26.89 -3.29
N SER A 82 12.12 -25.92 -3.68
CA SER A 82 12.40 -25.00 -4.79
C SER A 82 11.91 -23.58 -4.51
N PRO A 83 12.61 -22.81 -3.65
CA PRO A 83 12.19 -21.46 -3.26
C PRO A 83 12.10 -20.49 -4.46
N THR A 84 12.94 -20.70 -5.47
CA THR A 84 12.97 -19.89 -6.69
C THR A 84 11.73 -20.07 -7.55
N SER A 85 11.01 -21.17 -7.40
CA SER A 85 9.77 -21.40 -8.15
C SER A 85 8.62 -20.51 -7.69
N LEU A 86 8.69 -19.98 -6.46
CA LEU A 86 7.75 -19.04 -5.87
C LEU A 86 7.95 -17.61 -6.37
N LEU A 87 9.02 -17.37 -7.13
CA LEU A 87 9.40 -16.05 -7.60
C LEU A 87 8.61 -15.73 -8.86
N CYS A 88 7.51 -14.98 -8.68
CA CYS A 88 6.79 -14.40 -9.79
C CYS A 88 6.67 -12.87 -9.60
N PRO A 89 6.60 -12.10 -10.69
CA PRO A 89 6.34 -10.67 -10.60
C PRO A 89 4.99 -10.45 -9.90
N PRO A 90 4.90 -9.73 -8.78
CA PRO A 90 3.63 -9.64 -8.04
C PRO A 90 2.53 -8.92 -8.81
N ARG A 91 2.90 -8.01 -9.73
CA ARG A 91 1.97 -7.42 -10.71
C ARG A 91 1.25 -8.47 -11.57
N MET A 92 1.85 -9.64 -11.81
CA MET A 92 1.15 -10.73 -12.48
C MET A 92 0.03 -11.27 -11.61
N LEU A 93 0.28 -11.53 -10.32
CA LEU A 93 -0.74 -12.03 -9.40
C LEU A 93 -1.85 -11.01 -9.16
N VAL A 94 -1.52 -9.72 -9.09
CA VAL A 94 -2.54 -8.66 -8.97
C VAL A 94 -3.40 -8.56 -10.23
N ARG A 95 -2.83 -8.71 -11.43
CA ARG A 95 -3.60 -8.68 -12.69
C ARG A 95 -4.37 -9.97 -12.95
N SER A 96 -3.85 -11.10 -12.49
CA SER A 96 -4.38 -12.44 -12.75
C SER A 96 -3.99 -13.33 -11.57
N PRO A 97 -4.87 -13.42 -10.53
CA PRO A 97 -4.61 -14.28 -9.37
C PRO A 97 -4.37 -15.74 -9.75
N SER A 98 -5.05 -16.22 -10.80
CA SER A 98 -4.85 -17.56 -11.38
C SER A 98 -3.44 -17.84 -11.90
N SER A 99 -2.63 -16.79 -12.12
CA SER A 99 -1.20 -16.94 -12.43
C SER A 99 -0.43 -17.66 -11.32
N GLY A 100 -0.97 -17.73 -10.09
CA GLY A 100 -0.42 -18.51 -8.99
C GLY A 100 -0.37 -20.03 -9.27
N ASN A 101 -1.20 -20.54 -10.18
CA ASN A 101 -1.21 -21.96 -10.56
C ASN A 101 0.14 -22.44 -11.14
N ARG A 102 0.99 -21.51 -11.60
CA ARG A 102 2.36 -21.80 -12.04
C ARG A 102 3.25 -22.41 -10.96
N PHE A 103 2.89 -22.22 -9.68
CA PHE A 103 3.63 -22.79 -8.56
C PHE A 103 3.42 -24.31 -8.45
N GLY A 104 2.37 -24.86 -9.05
CA GLY A 104 1.93 -26.23 -8.81
C GLY A 104 1.02 -26.30 -7.57
N PRO A 105 0.06 -27.24 -7.55
CA PRO A 105 -1.02 -27.22 -6.57
C PRO A 105 -0.54 -27.42 -5.12
N GLU A 106 0.42 -28.32 -4.89
CA GLU A 106 0.97 -28.61 -3.56
C GLU A 106 1.70 -27.39 -2.97
N ARG A 107 2.56 -26.76 -3.80
CA ARG A 107 3.31 -25.56 -3.41
C ARG A 107 2.41 -24.36 -3.25
N LEU A 108 1.37 -24.21 -4.07
CA LEU A 108 0.40 -23.13 -3.93
C LEU A 108 -0.39 -23.27 -2.62
N ALA A 109 -0.79 -24.49 -2.25
CA ALA A 109 -1.47 -24.75 -0.98
C ALA A 109 -0.59 -24.38 0.21
N GLN A 110 0.66 -24.87 0.23
CA GLN A 110 1.62 -24.51 1.29
C GLN A 110 1.94 -23.01 1.33
N LEU A 111 2.08 -22.36 0.17
CA LEU A 111 2.29 -20.90 0.11
C LEU A 111 1.08 -20.16 0.67
N ALA A 112 -0.14 -20.60 0.37
CA ALA A 112 -1.36 -20.00 0.91
C ALA A 112 -1.40 -20.12 2.43
N GLU A 113 -1.07 -21.28 3.01
CA GLU A 113 -1.00 -21.47 4.46
C GLU A 113 0.04 -20.55 5.11
N VAL A 114 1.24 -20.45 4.51
CA VAL A 114 2.30 -19.56 4.98
C VAL A 114 1.86 -18.09 4.95
N LEU A 115 1.24 -17.65 3.85
CA LEU A 115 0.80 -16.28 3.69
C LEU A 115 -0.40 -15.93 4.59
N ASP A 116 -1.28 -16.89 4.84
CA ASP A 116 -2.40 -16.74 5.76
C ASP A 116 -1.90 -16.61 7.21
N ALA A 117 -0.96 -17.46 7.63
CA ALA A 117 -0.32 -17.36 8.94
C ALA A 117 0.37 -16.01 9.16
N LEU A 118 1.16 -15.55 8.18
CA LEU A 118 1.81 -14.24 8.22
C LEU A 118 0.80 -13.08 8.26
N LEU A 119 -0.27 -13.17 7.46
CA LEU A 119 -1.30 -12.14 7.46
C LEU A 119 -2.01 -12.07 8.80
N HIS A 120 -2.39 -13.23 9.35
CA HIS A 120 -3.07 -13.32 10.64
C HIS A 120 -2.26 -12.68 11.78
N GLU A 121 -0.97 -13.00 11.87
CA GLU A 121 -0.07 -12.35 12.84
C GLU A 121 0.04 -10.84 12.57
N HIS A 122 0.15 -10.46 11.30
CA HIS A 122 0.23 -9.06 10.91
C HIS A 122 -1.02 -8.27 11.29
N GLU A 123 -2.22 -8.83 11.11
CA GLU A 123 -3.49 -8.17 11.47
C GLU A 123 -3.54 -7.76 12.93
N ALA A 124 -2.97 -8.58 13.83
CA ALA A 124 -2.88 -8.28 15.26
C ALA A 124 -1.80 -7.22 15.59
N SER A 125 -0.92 -6.90 14.65
CA SER A 125 0.19 -5.97 14.87
C SER A 125 -0.24 -4.50 14.76
N PRO A 126 0.40 -3.57 15.50
CA PRO A 126 0.16 -2.12 15.36
C PRO A 126 0.53 -1.53 13.99
N ARG A 127 1.06 -2.36 13.07
CA ARG A 127 1.46 -1.96 11.72
C ARG A 127 0.40 -2.27 10.68
N SER A 128 -0.68 -2.97 11.03
CA SER A 128 -1.75 -3.30 10.09
C SER A 128 -2.77 -2.18 9.99
N LEU A 129 -3.39 -2.08 8.82
CA LEU A 129 -4.52 -1.18 8.60
C LEU A 129 -5.73 -1.60 9.44
N THR A 130 -5.93 -2.90 9.66
CA THR A 130 -7.00 -3.40 10.52
C THR A 130 -6.86 -2.91 11.95
N TYR A 131 -5.65 -2.98 12.52
CA TYR A 131 -5.39 -2.43 13.85
C TYR A 131 -5.64 -0.92 13.87
N ALA A 132 -5.16 -0.18 12.86
CA ALA A 132 -5.41 1.26 12.75
C ALA A 132 -6.92 1.59 12.68
N ALA A 133 -7.69 0.85 11.87
CA ALA A 133 -9.13 1.01 11.76
C ALA A 133 -9.86 0.73 13.09
N GLN A 134 -9.44 -0.30 13.83
CA GLN A 134 -9.95 -0.60 15.17
C GLN A 134 -9.66 0.53 16.17
N GLN A 135 -8.44 1.09 16.16
CA GLN A 135 -8.08 2.21 17.04
C GLN A 135 -8.90 3.47 16.74
N GLN A 136 -9.30 3.66 15.48
CA GLN A 136 -10.18 4.74 15.05
C GLN A 136 -11.68 4.40 15.18
N GLN A 137 -12.03 3.26 15.78
CA GLN A 137 -13.41 2.79 15.98
C GLN A 137 -14.23 2.72 14.69
N VAL A 138 -13.59 2.36 13.58
CA VAL A 138 -14.26 2.17 12.29
C VAL A 138 -15.25 1.02 12.39
N SER A 139 -16.53 1.31 12.14
CA SER A 139 -17.63 0.34 12.15
C SER A 139 -17.80 -0.42 10.83
N CYS A 140 -17.35 0.17 9.71
CA CYS A 140 -17.55 -0.36 8.37
C CYS A 140 -16.57 -1.52 8.04
N PRO A 141 -17.07 -2.76 7.84
CA PRO A 141 -16.21 -3.92 7.62
C PRO A 141 -15.53 -3.91 6.24
N GLN A 142 -16.11 -3.25 5.24
CA GLN A 142 -15.56 -3.20 3.88
C GLN A 142 -14.48 -2.14 3.71
N LEU A 143 -14.26 -1.26 4.69
CA LEU A 143 -13.32 -0.16 4.55
C LEU A 143 -11.87 -0.65 4.41
N VAL A 144 -11.46 -1.63 5.20
CA VAL A 144 -10.10 -2.21 5.14
C VAL A 144 -9.88 -2.96 3.81
N PRO A 145 -10.75 -3.91 3.40
CA PRO A 145 -10.68 -4.53 2.07
C PRO A 145 -10.64 -3.52 0.94
N PHE A 146 -11.50 -2.49 0.98
CA PHE A 146 -11.53 -1.43 -0.02
C PHE A 146 -10.19 -0.71 -0.14
N LEU A 147 -9.63 -0.23 0.97
CA LEU A 147 -8.36 0.50 0.98
C LEU A 147 -7.18 -0.37 0.51
N ARG A 148 -7.15 -1.65 0.90
CA ARG A 148 -6.13 -2.60 0.42
C ARG A 148 -6.29 -2.90 -1.07
N GLY A 149 -7.52 -3.02 -1.56
CA GLY A 149 -7.83 -3.16 -2.98
C GLY A 149 -7.42 -1.93 -3.81
N VAL A 150 -7.55 -0.73 -3.25
CA VAL A 150 -7.02 0.51 -3.84
C VAL A 150 -5.50 0.47 -3.94
N CYS A 151 -4.79 0.04 -2.89
CA CYS A 151 -3.34 -0.14 -2.92
C CYS A 151 -2.89 -1.13 -4.02
N LEU A 152 -3.56 -2.29 -4.12
CA LEU A 152 -3.29 -3.29 -5.16
C LEU A 152 -3.54 -2.72 -6.57
N SER A 153 -4.66 -2.03 -6.76
CA SER A 153 -5.01 -1.38 -8.04
C SER A 153 -3.98 -0.33 -8.44
N ALA A 154 -3.57 0.52 -7.49
CA ALA A 154 -2.56 1.55 -7.70
C ALA A 154 -1.22 0.97 -8.13
N GLU A 155 -0.84 -0.17 -7.55
CA GLU A 155 0.41 -0.83 -7.87
C GLU A 155 0.47 -1.35 -9.31
N VAL A 156 -0.63 -1.91 -9.83
CA VAL A 156 -0.70 -2.33 -11.24
C VAL A 156 -0.99 -1.19 -12.21
N LYS A 157 -1.09 0.04 -11.69
CA LYS A 157 -1.48 1.26 -12.41
C LYS A 157 -2.80 1.04 -13.15
N HIS A 158 -3.79 0.49 -12.43
CA HIS A 158 -5.10 0.21 -13.03
C HIS A 158 -5.75 1.52 -13.51
N PRO A 159 -6.37 1.56 -14.70
CA PRO A 159 -6.99 2.79 -15.22
C PRO A 159 -8.09 3.38 -14.32
N LEU A 160 -8.74 2.54 -13.50
CA LEU A 160 -9.73 2.99 -12.53
C LEU A 160 -9.12 3.56 -11.24
N THR A 161 -7.82 3.37 -10.97
CA THR A 161 -7.21 3.85 -9.72
C THR A 161 -7.49 5.33 -9.42
N PRO A 162 -7.32 6.27 -10.37
CA PRO A 162 -7.61 7.68 -10.09
C PRO A 162 -9.07 7.93 -9.68
N GLN A 163 -10.00 7.10 -10.16
CA GLN A 163 -11.43 7.27 -9.93
C GLN A 163 -11.85 7.02 -8.47
N VAL A 164 -10.97 6.44 -7.65
CA VAL A 164 -11.19 6.31 -6.20
C VAL A 164 -11.45 7.67 -5.53
N ALA A 165 -10.97 8.77 -6.10
CA ALA A 165 -11.22 10.11 -5.59
C ALA A 165 -12.71 10.45 -5.47
N TYR A 166 -13.53 9.97 -6.40
CA TYR A 166 -14.98 10.14 -6.34
C TYR A 166 -15.58 9.36 -5.17
N VAL A 167 -15.09 8.15 -4.90
CA VAL A 167 -15.51 7.36 -3.73
C VAL A 167 -15.09 8.06 -2.43
N LEU A 168 -13.86 8.58 -2.37
CA LEU A 168 -13.37 9.33 -1.21
C LEU A 168 -14.20 10.61 -0.98
N ALA A 169 -14.55 11.34 -2.04
CA ALA A 169 -15.38 12.54 -1.96
C ALA A 169 -16.79 12.24 -1.45
N GLU A 170 -17.41 11.13 -1.88
CA GLU A 170 -18.70 10.65 -1.38
C GLU A 170 -18.63 10.27 0.11
N LEU A 171 -17.59 9.55 0.52
CA LEU A 171 -17.36 9.20 1.93
C LEU A 171 -17.13 10.44 2.81
N GLN A 172 -16.44 11.47 2.29
CA GLN A 172 -16.25 12.74 3.00
C GLN A 172 -17.58 13.50 3.13
N THR A 173 -18.27 13.72 2.01
CA THR A 173 -19.43 14.62 1.91
C THR A 173 -20.69 13.98 2.47
N ASN A 174 -21.01 12.77 2.02
CA ASN A 174 -22.27 12.09 2.32
C ASN A 174 -22.13 11.04 3.43
N GLY A 175 -20.90 10.62 3.74
CA GLY A 175 -20.65 9.57 4.72
C GLY A 175 -20.87 8.16 4.18
N PHE A 176 -21.26 7.99 2.91
CA PHE A 176 -21.39 6.69 2.28
C PHE A 176 -21.17 6.79 0.78
N ALA A 177 -20.60 5.73 0.19
CA ALA A 177 -20.44 5.59 -1.25
C ALA A 177 -21.19 4.35 -1.82
N SER A 178 -21.55 3.42 -0.94
CA SER A 178 -22.44 2.29 -1.22
C SER A 178 -23.11 1.83 0.10
N PRO A 179 -24.12 0.94 0.05
CA PRO A 179 -24.70 0.36 1.27
C PRO A 179 -23.68 -0.37 2.16
N TYR A 180 -22.54 -0.76 1.61
CA TYR A 180 -21.51 -1.55 2.29
C TYR A 180 -20.24 -0.76 2.61
N LEU A 181 -20.06 0.44 2.04
CA LEU A 181 -18.92 1.31 2.29
C LEU A 181 -19.39 2.69 2.77
N TYR A 182 -19.20 2.92 4.07
CA TYR A 182 -19.66 4.11 4.78
C TYR A 182 -18.70 4.51 5.90
N LEU A 183 -18.85 5.75 6.37
CA LEU A 183 -18.13 6.35 7.49
C LEU A 183 -19.09 7.20 8.32
N ASP A 184 -19.09 6.95 9.62
CA ASP A 184 -19.86 7.71 10.57
C ASP A 184 -19.18 9.04 10.92
N GLY A 185 -19.96 9.99 11.47
CA GLY A 185 -19.44 11.26 11.98
C GLY A 185 -19.64 12.46 11.05
N THR A 186 -19.13 13.61 11.47
CA THR A 186 -19.18 14.87 10.72
C THR A 186 -18.24 14.86 9.52
N TYR A 187 -18.42 15.80 8.59
CA TYR A 187 -17.49 15.99 7.45
C TYR A 187 -16.02 16.05 7.91
N GLU A 188 -15.73 16.84 8.94
CA GLU A 188 -14.37 17.00 9.48
C GLU A 188 -13.82 15.70 10.06
N GLN A 189 -14.65 14.95 10.82
CA GLN A 189 -14.27 13.66 11.39
C GLN A 189 -13.98 12.63 10.29
N ARG A 190 -14.86 12.52 9.28
CA ARG A 190 -14.69 11.59 8.16
C ARG A 190 -13.47 11.91 7.33
N HIS A 191 -13.22 13.19 7.07
CA HIS A 191 -12.04 13.64 6.33
C HIS A 191 -10.74 13.30 7.08
N ARG A 192 -10.66 13.61 8.37
CA ARG A 192 -9.52 13.23 9.23
C ARG A 192 -9.30 11.72 9.22
N LEU A 193 -10.37 10.97 9.44
CA LEU A 193 -10.35 9.51 9.49
C LEU A 193 -9.81 8.93 8.18
N LEU A 194 -10.32 9.39 7.03
CA LEU A 194 -9.83 8.97 5.71
C LEU A 194 -8.35 9.28 5.52
N ALA A 195 -7.89 10.47 5.91
CA ALA A 195 -6.49 10.83 5.80
C ALA A 195 -5.58 9.90 6.62
N LEU A 196 -5.96 9.60 7.86
CA LEU A 196 -5.22 8.67 8.73
C LEU A 196 -5.21 7.24 8.20
N LEU A 197 -6.34 6.75 7.70
CA LEU A 197 -6.45 5.39 7.16
C LEU A 197 -5.70 5.24 5.83
N LEU A 198 -5.72 6.26 4.97
CA LEU A 198 -4.91 6.29 3.74
C LEU A 198 -3.41 6.35 4.07
N LEU A 199 -3.02 7.11 5.09
CA LEU A 199 -1.62 7.12 5.55
C LEU A 199 -1.21 5.73 6.06
N SER A 200 -2.08 5.09 6.84
CA SER A 200 -1.85 3.75 7.40
C SER A 200 -1.81 2.68 6.33
N SER A 201 -2.69 2.75 5.31
CA SER A 201 -2.70 1.80 4.20
C SER A 201 -1.47 1.98 3.29
N ALA A 202 -1.01 3.22 3.12
CA ALA A 202 0.23 3.52 2.42
C ALA A 202 1.47 2.99 3.17
N GLU A 203 1.51 3.13 4.49
CA GLU A 203 2.57 2.56 5.35
C GLU A 203 2.53 1.03 5.36
N GLU A 204 1.34 0.43 5.45
CA GLU A 204 1.14 -1.01 5.43
C GLU A 204 1.57 -1.62 4.09
N PHE A 205 1.15 -1.05 2.96
CA PHE A 205 1.45 -1.63 1.65
C PHE A 205 2.81 -1.18 1.08
N GLY A 206 3.26 0.02 1.46
CA GLY A 206 4.32 0.74 0.74
C GLY A 206 3.82 1.26 -0.61
N SER A 207 2.77 2.10 -0.59
CA SER A 207 2.20 2.71 -1.79
C SER A 207 2.42 4.22 -1.79
N THR A 208 3.31 4.70 -2.64
CA THR A 208 3.58 6.13 -2.78
C THR A 208 2.38 6.91 -3.32
N VAL A 209 1.57 6.30 -4.18
CA VAL A 209 0.36 6.93 -4.72
C VAL A 209 -0.66 7.23 -3.63
N VAL A 210 -0.90 6.24 -2.78
CA VAL A 210 -1.83 6.37 -1.65
C VAL A 210 -1.25 7.30 -0.58
N LEU A 211 0.07 7.25 -0.34
CA LEU A 211 0.77 8.13 0.59
C LEU A 211 0.55 9.60 0.24
N TYR A 212 0.80 10.00 -1.01
CA TYR A 212 0.66 11.40 -1.39
C TYR A 212 -0.80 11.88 -1.32
N THR A 213 -1.76 11.00 -1.63
CA THR A 213 -3.18 11.29 -1.44
C THR A 213 -3.51 11.57 0.03
N ALA A 214 -2.96 10.74 0.94
CA ALA A 214 -3.15 10.95 2.37
C ALA A 214 -2.59 12.31 2.82
N LEU A 215 -1.38 12.65 2.38
CA LEU A 215 -0.72 13.93 2.71
C LEU A 215 -1.50 15.14 2.18
N GLU A 216 -2.06 15.04 0.97
CA GLU A 216 -2.88 16.08 0.38
C GLU A 216 -4.15 16.34 1.21
N LEU A 217 -4.84 15.27 1.62
CA LEU A 217 -6.00 15.40 2.51
C LEU A 217 -5.62 15.98 3.88
N MET A 218 -4.50 15.56 4.48
CA MET A 218 -4.03 16.12 5.75
C MET A 218 -3.73 17.62 5.65
N THR A 219 -3.14 18.07 4.54
CA THR A 219 -2.77 19.47 4.32
C THR A 219 -4.00 20.36 4.26
N GLN A 220 -5.09 19.90 3.64
CA GLN A 220 -6.34 20.65 3.51
C GLN A 220 -6.98 20.99 4.86
N GLN A 221 -6.82 20.12 5.87
CA GLN A 221 -7.41 20.36 7.19
C GLN A 221 -6.61 21.25 8.13
N HIS A 222 -5.38 21.67 7.75
CA HIS A 222 -4.47 22.37 8.66
C HIS A 222 -4.32 21.64 10.01
N GLU A 223 -4.53 20.32 10.02
CA GLU A 223 -4.45 19.54 11.24
C GLU A 223 -3.00 19.51 11.72
N ALA A 224 -2.80 19.78 13.00
CA ALA A 224 -1.54 19.56 13.70
C ALA A 224 -1.30 18.06 13.91
N ALA A 225 -1.41 17.26 12.84
CA ALA A 225 -0.82 15.93 12.84
C ALA A 225 0.65 16.11 13.20
N ASN A 226 1.12 15.37 14.21
CA ASN A 226 2.48 15.53 14.69
C ASN A 226 3.45 15.33 13.51
N ALA A 227 4.19 16.37 13.15
CA ALA A 227 5.07 16.35 11.98
C ALA A 227 6.05 15.16 12.02
N TYR A 228 6.45 14.74 13.23
CA TYR A 228 7.27 13.56 13.43
C TYR A 228 6.54 12.26 13.07
N THR A 229 5.26 12.09 13.44
CA THR A 229 4.52 10.86 13.11
C THR A 229 4.26 10.75 11.61
N VAL A 230 3.93 11.87 10.97
CA VAL A 230 3.74 11.93 9.50
C VAL A 230 5.06 11.63 8.79
N SER A 231 6.16 12.30 9.18
CA SER A 231 7.50 12.05 8.62
C SER A 231 7.92 10.58 8.76
N ARG A 232 7.67 9.98 9.93
CA ARG A 232 7.97 8.56 10.17
C ARG A 232 7.15 7.64 9.27
N ALA A 233 5.85 7.91 9.11
CA ALA A 233 4.98 7.12 8.23
C ALA A 233 5.43 7.23 6.76
N VAL A 234 5.79 8.44 6.30
CA VAL A 234 6.37 8.70 4.97
C VAL A 234 7.64 7.87 4.75
N CYS A 235 8.62 7.99 5.65
CA CYS A 235 9.87 7.24 5.55
C CYS A 235 9.66 5.73 5.49
N ARG A 236 8.71 5.21 6.28
CA ARG A 236 8.39 3.78 6.29
C ARG A 236 7.70 3.33 5.01
N ALA A 237 6.73 4.10 4.52
CA ALA A 237 6.02 3.80 3.28
C ALA A 237 6.99 3.75 2.08
N LEU A 238 7.86 4.76 1.96
CA LEU A 238 8.89 4.82 0.91
C LEU A 238 9.90 3.68 1.03
N ALA A 239 10.45 3.45 2.22
CA ALA A 239 11.39 2.35 2.45
C ALA A 239 10.75 0.98 2.16
N LYS A 240 9.46 0.82 2.46
CA LYS A 240 8.71 -0.40 2.18
C LYS A 240 8.46 -0.57 0.68
N GLU A 241 8.11 0.50 -0.03
CA GLU A 241 8.01 0.49 -1.50
C GLU A 241 9.35 0.11 -2.15
N ASP A 242 10.46 0.71 -1.73
CA ASP A 242 11.79 0.39 -2.25
C ASP A 242 12.18 -1.05 -1.98
N LYS A 243 11.98 -1.53 -0.74
CA LYS A 243 12.24 -2.92 -0.36
C LYS A 243 11.40 -3.89 -1.18
N ARG A 244 10.13 -3.56 -1.41
CA ARG A 244 9.19 -4.34 -2.22
C ARG A 244 9.66 -4.36 -3.68
N ASN A 245 9.99 -3.23 -4.27
CA ASN A 245 10.54 -3.13 -5.63
C ASN A 245 11.83 -3.95 -5.80
N LEU A 246 12.72 -3.93 -4.82
CA LEU A 246 13.94 -4.75 -4.80
C LEU A 246 13.60 -6.25 -4.73
N ASP A 247 12.73 -6.65 -3.80
CA ASP A 247 12.27 -8.05 -3.67
C ASP A 247 11.63 -8.54 -4.98
N TRP A 248 10.89 -7.67 -5.67
CA TRP A 248 10.26 -7.98 -6.95
C TRP A 248 11.25 -8.08 -8.11
N ALA A 249 12.22 -7.17 -8.17
CA ALA A 249 13.32 -7.24 -9.12
C ALA A 249 14.11 -8.55 -8.97
N LEU A 250 14.23 -9.07 -7.74
CA LEU A 250 14.80 -10.39 -7.48
C LEU A 250 13.86 -11.52 -7.91
N LYS A 251 12.56 -11.42 -7.59
CA LYS A 251 11.52 -12.37 -8.03
C LYS A 251 11.47 -12.53 -9.55
N THR A 252 11.88 -11.52 -10.31
CA THR A 252 11.84 -11.53 -11.79
C THR A 252 13.11 -12.06 -12.46
N ARG A 253 14.25 -12.16 -11.75
CA ARG A 253 15.57 -12.46 -12.35
C ARG A 253 15.94 -13.95 -12.48
N GLY A 254 15.14 -14.87 -11.94
CA GLY A 254 15.20 -16.31 -12.29
C GLY A 254 16.50 -17.09 -11.98
N LYS A 255 17.57 -16.48 -11.44
CA LYS A 255 18.80 -17.18 -11.00
C LYS A 255 19.30 -16.62 -9.66
N PRO A 256 19.60 -17.48 -8.67
CA PRO A 256 20.15 -17.04 -7.39
C PRO A 256 21.66 -16.80 -7.49
N ARG A 257 22.15 -15.72 -6.89
CA ARG A 257 23.57 -15.58 -6.50
C ARG A 257 23.73 -15.36 -4.98
N HIS A 258 22.68 -15.51 -4.18
CA HIS A 258 22.61 -14.94 -2.82
C HIS A 258 22.05 -15.91 -1.80
N ASP A 259 22.64 -15.89 -0.59
CA ASP A 259 22.10 -16.56 0.58
C ASP A 259 21.05 -15.67 1.26
N LEU A 260 20.00 -16.31 1.77
CA LEU A 260 18.82 -15.68 2.36
C LEU A 260 18.86 -15.78 3.89
N SER A 261 18.76 -14.65 4.59
CA SER A 261 18.50 -14.67 6.04
C SER A 261 17.45 -13.64 6.44
N ALA A 262 16.53 -14.04 7.32
CA ALA A 262 15.48 -13.17 7.85
C ALA A 262 16.04 -11.95 8.62
N ARG A 263 17.26 -12.07 9.18
CA ARG A 263 17.90 -11.01 9.98
C ARG A 263 18.72 -10.01 9.16
N ARG A 264 19.37 -10.45 8.07
CA ARG A 264 20.25 -9.60 7.25
C ARG A 264 19.64 -9.24 5.89
N GLY A 265 18.47 -9.78 5.57
CA GLY A 265 17.92 -9.70 4.22
C GLY A 265 18.79 -10.46 3.23
N TRP A 266 18.86 -9.95 2.01
CA TRP A 266 19.62 -10.54 0.90
C TRP A 266 21.10 -10.17 1.02
N THR A 267 21.98 -11.17 1.18
CA THR A 267 23.44 -10.94 1.16
C THR A 267 24.04 -11.44 -0.15
N HIS A 268 24.76 -10.55 -0.84
CA HIS A 268 25.64 -10.94 -1.93
C HIS A 268 26.79 -11.79 -1.37
N ASN A 269 26.80 -13.09 -1.67
CA ASN A 269 28.05 -13.84 -1.61
C ASN A 269 28.94 -13.30 -2.74
N ILE A 270 29.84 -12.40 -2.37
CA ILE A 270 31.06 -12.16 -3.16
C ILE A 270 31.89 -13.43 -2.93
N ARG A 271 31.82 -14.36 -3.88
CA ARG A 271 32.91 -15.32 -4.09
C ARG A 271 33.87 -14.72 -5.09
#